data_AF-A0A5A5RY66-F1
#
_entry.id   AF-A0A5A5RY66-F1
#
_cell.length_a   1.000
_cell.length_b   1.000
_cell.length_c   1.000
_cell.angle_alpha   90.00
_cell.angle_beta   90.00
_cell.angle_gamma   90.00
#
_symmetry.space_group_name_H-M   'P 1'
#
loop_
_entity.id
_entity.type
_entity.pdbx_description
1 polymer ?
#
loop_
_entity_poly.entity_id
_entity_poly.type
_entity_poly.pdbx_seq_one_letter_code
_entity_poly.pdbx_strand_id
1 'polypeptide(L)'
;MYYVRYKALEIVGRLDEQKIDESKALSELEKLKQIDYNNAILNELIEEIIFRKDAREVRRLMERNQFSEAIKKAKRSRSQKLRHITAQLCLTLLIENSQKLPPELLIELVRSAYELCPDAPEFREVYKLLHII
;
A
#
# COMPACT_ATOMS: atom_id res chain seq x y z
N MET A 1 -2.35 29.18 -7.37
CA MET A 1 -2.96 29.02 -6.03
C MET A 1 -1.87 28.68 -4.99
N TYR A 2 -1.11 29.69 -4.54
CA TYR A 2 0.02 29.48 -3.59
C TYR A 2 -0.43 29.16 -2.16
N TYR A 3 -1.59 29.66 -1.75
CA TYR A 3 -2.13 29.49 -0.40
C TYR A 3 -2.39 28.02 -0.04
N VAL A 4 -3.09 27.28 -0.91
CA VAL A 4 -3.43 25.86 -0.68
C VAL A 4 -2.16 25.03 -0.58
N ARG A 5 -1.20 25.24 -1.49
CA ARG A 5 0.11 24.58 -1.44
C ARG A 5 0.83 24.86 -0.11
N TYR A 6 0.93 26.13 0.29
CA TYR A 6 1.61 26.51 1.53
C TYR A 6 0.95 25.84 2.75
N LYS A 7 -0.37 25.88 2.84
CA LYS A 7 -1.11 25.25 3.94
C LYS A 7 -0.98 23.72 3.96
N ALA A 8 -0.98 23.09 2.79
CA ALA A 8 -0.76 21.64 2.69
C ALA A 8 0.62 21.25 3.24
N LEU A 9 1.68 22.00 2.86
CA LEU A 9 3.03 21.78 3.37
C LEU A 9 3.14 22.03 4.88
N GLU A 10 2.45 23.05 5.41
CA GLU A 10 2.37 23.32 6.85
C GLU A 10 1.70 22.16 7.64
N ILE A 11 0.66 21.54 7.08
CA ILE A 11 0.04 20.35 7.67
C ILE A 11 1.03 19.17 7.70
N VAL A 12 1.71 18.92 6.58
CA VAL A 12 2.70 17.83 6.48
C VAL A 12 3.87 18.05 7.42
N GLY A 13 4.39 19.29 7.53
CA GLY A 13 5.44 19.61 8.50
C GLY A 13 5.02 19.29 9.94
N ARG A 14 3.79 19.61 10.33
CA ARG A 14 3.26 19.24 11.66
C ARG A 14 3.11 17.73 11.85
N LEU A 15 2.79 16.99 10.79
CA LEU A 15 2.74 15.53 10.83
C LEU A 15 4.15 14.94 11.02
N ASP A 16 5.14 15.42 10.27
CA ASP A 16 6.53 14.96 10.35
C ASP A 16 7.16 15.29 11.72
N GLU A 17 6.80 16.44 12.30
CA GLU A 17 7.15 16.85 13.67
C GLU A 17 6.33 16.11 14.75
N GLN A 18 5.45 15.17 14.37
CA GLN A 18 4.59 14.39 15.27
C GLN A 18 3.65 15.25 16.14
N LYS A 19 3.37 16.50 15.74
CA LYS A 19 2.42 17.39 16.42
C LYS A 19 0.97 17.00 16.14
N ILE A 20 0.73 16.29 15.04
CA ILE A 20 -0.56 15.72 14.66
C ILE A 20 -0.34 14.29 14.15
N ASP A 21 -1.37 13.45 14.22
CA ASP A 21 -1.36 12.13 13.58
C ASP A 21 -1.85 12.17 12.12
N GLU A 22 -1.70 11.06 11.41
CA GLU A 22 -2.09 10.95 9.99
C GLU A 22 -3.60 11.13 9.78
N SER A 23 -4.44 10.69 10.72
CA SER A 23 -5.89 10.84 10.61
C SER A 23 -6.27 12.31 10.68
N LYS A 24 -5.63 13.07 11.57
CA LYS A 24 -5.78 14.50 11.70
C LYS A 24 -5.23 15.24 10.47
N ALA A 25 -4.04 14.87 10.00
CA ALA A 25 -3.44 15.45 8.80
C ALA A 25 -4.33 15.26 7.57
N LEU A 26 -4.82 14.03 7.32
CA LEU A 26 -5.73 13.73 6.22
C LEU A 26 -7.04 14.52 6.32
N SER A 27 -7.62 14.62 7.51
CA SER A 27 -8.83 15.42 7.72
C SER A 27 -8.62 16.91 7.40
N GLU A 28 -7.46 17.47 7.72
CA GLU A 28 -7.14 18.87 7.41
C GLU A 28 -6.83 19.08 5.91
N LEU A 29 -6.12 18.15 5.27
CA LEU A 29 -5.84 18.21 3.83
C LEU A 29 -7.12 18.07 2.99
N GLU A 30 -8.06 17.22 3.41
CA GLU A 30 -9.34 17.06 2.70
C GLU A 30 -10.19 18.35 2.76
N LYS A 31 -10.07 19.13 3.84
CA LYS A 31 -10.69 20.47 3.91
C LYS A 31 -10.06 21.44 2.90
N LEU A 32 -8.74 21.37 2.69
CA LEU A 32 -8.09 22.18 1.65
C LEU A 32 -8.54 21.79 0.24
N LYS A 33 -8.88 20.51 0.03
CA LYS A 33 -9.37 20.00 -1.26
C LYS A 33 -10.73 20.59 -1.64
N GLN A 34 -11.52 21.02 -0.66
CA GLN A 34 -12.78 21.75 -0.90
C GLN A 34 -12.53 23.16 -1.45
N ILE A 35 -11.33 23.72 -1.26
CA ILE A 35 -10.94 25.06 -1.76
C ILE A 35 -10.32 24.96 -3.15
N ASP A 36 -9.46 23.96 -3.38
CA ASP A 36 -8.79 23.70 -4.67
C ASP A 36 -8.58 22.20 -4.86
N TYR A 37 -9.56 21.54 -5.50
CA TYR A 37 -9.56 20.09 -5.68
C TYR A 37 -8.52 19.61 -6.71
N ASN A 38 -8.13 20.49 -7.65
CA ASN A 38 -7.18 20.18 -8.72
C ASN A 38 -5.72 20.48 -8.34
N ASN A 39 -5.48 20.87 -7.10
CA ASN A 39 -4.13 21.17 -6.66
C ASN A 39 -3.27 19.89 -6.64
N ALA A 40 -2.39 19.74 -7.64
CA ALA A 40 -1.58 18.55 -7.83
C ALA A 40 -0.75 18.21 -6.58
N ILE A 41 -0.15 19.21 -5.93
CA ILE A 41 0.68 19.02 -4.73
C ILE A 41 -0.17 18.54 -3.55
N LEU A 42 -1.33 19.15 -3.33
CA LEU A 42 -2.24 18.69 -2.28
C LEU A 42 -2.63 17.22 -2.47
N ASN A 43 -3.02 16.86 -3.70
CA ASN A 43 -3.44 15.50 -4.03
C ASN A 43 -2.28 14.50 -3.86
N GLU A 44 -1.06 14.86 -4.28
CA GLU A 44 0.14 14.05 -4.08
C GLU A 44 0.45 13.82 -2.60
N LEU A 45 0.35 14.86 -1.76
CA LEU A 45 0.57 14.75 -0.32
C LEU A 45 -0.49 13.84 0.36
N ILE A 46 -1.76 13.96 -0.03
CA ILE A 46 -2.82 13.08 0.47
C ILE A 46 -2.54 11.62 0.10
N GLU A 47 -2.22 11.35 -1.16
CA GLU A 47 -1.94 9.99 -1.64
C GLU A 47 -0.70 9.39 -0.95
N GLU A 48 0.35 10.17 -0.73
CA GLU A 48 1.56 9.72 -0.02
C GLU A 48 1.27 9.37 1.44
N ILE A 49 0.47 10.18 2.15
CA ILE A 49 0.08 9.88 3.54
C ILE A 49 -0.78 8.62 3.60
N ILE A 50 -1.76 8.47 2.69
CA ILE A 50 -2.59 7.26 2.59
C ILE A 50 -1.71 6.04 2.33
N PHE A 51 -0.79 6.14 1.38
CA PHE A 51 0.15 5.06 1.06
C PHE A 51 0.99 4.66 2.29
N ARG A 52 1.60 5.62 3.00
CA ARG A 52 2.38 5.34 4.21
C ARG A 52 1.55 4.66 5.28
N LYS A 53 0.33 5.13 5.52
CA LYS A 53 -0.59 4.54 6.49
C LYS A 53 -0.94 3.09 6.13
N ASP A 54 -1.39 2.86 4.90
CA ASP A 54 -1.76 1.52 4.44
C ASP A 54 -0.54 0.59 4.44
N ALA A 55 0.63 1.06 4.02
CA ALA A 55 1.87 0.27 4.02
C ALA A 55 2.30 -0.15 5.43
N ARG A 56 2.16 0.74 6.43
CA ARG A 56 2.44 0.40 7.83
C ARG A 56 1.44 -0.62 8.37
N GLU A 57 0.18 -0.53 8.00
CA GLU A 57 -0.85 -1.49 8.41
C GLU A 57 -0.61 -2.87 7.78
N VAL A 58 -0.37 -2.93 6.47
CA VAL A 58 0.00 -4.16 5.77
C VAL A 58 1.22 -4.81 6.43
N ARG A 59 2.28 -4.02 6.68
CA ARG A 59 3.48 -4.53 7.35
C ARG A 59 3.17 -5.14 8.71
N ARG A 60 2.41 -4.44 9.57
CA ARG A 60 2.02 -4.95 10.90
C ARG A 60 1.22 -6.25 10.82
N LEU A 61 0.32 -6.38 9.83
CA LEU A 61 -0.45 -7.60 9.61
C LEU A 61 0.45 -8.75 9.17
N MET A 62 1.39 -8.48 8.26
CA MET A 62 2.39 -9.49 7.82
C MET A 62 3.27 -9.97 8.98
N GLU A 63 3.79 -9.05 9.81
CA GLU A 63 4.62 -9.37 10.99
C GLU A 63 3.88 -10.26 12.02
N ARG A 64 2.55 -10.22 12.03
CA ARG A 64 1.69 -11.04 12.90
C ARG A 64 1.19 -12.31 12.24
N ASN A 65 1.73 -12.67 11.07
CA ASN A 65 1.26 -13.78 10.23
C ASN A 65 -0.22 -13.68 9.81
N GLN A 66 -0.80 -12.47 9.85
CA GLN A 66 -2.18 -12.21 9.41
C GLN A 66 -2.22 -11.94 7.91
N PHE A 67 -1.66 -12.86 7.11
CA PHE A 67 -1.41 -12.70 5.67
C PHE A 67 -2.68 -12.35 4.90
N SER A 68 -3.78 -13.06 5.15
CA SER A 68 -5.05 -12.84 4.44
C SER A 68 -5.59 -11.42 4.65
N GLU A 69 -5.49 -10.87 5.87
CA GLU A 69 -5.92 -9.50 6.16
C GLU A 69 -4.98 -8.46 5.54
N ALA A 70 -3.67 -8.72 5.54
CA ALA A 70 -2.68 -7.86 4.88
C ALA A 70 -2.96 -7.76 3.37
N ILE A 71 -3.24 -8.90 2.73
CA ILE A 71 -3.59 -9.00 1.31
C ILE A 71 -4.90 -8.26 1.03
N LYS A 72 -5.96 -8.50 1.82
CA LYS A 72 -7.25 -7.79 1.66
C LYS A 72 -7.08 -6.28 1.76
N LYS A 73 -6.24 -5.81 2.69
CA LYS A 73 -5.92 -4.39 2.85
C LYS A 73 -5.23 -3.84 1.61
N ALA A 74 -4.20 -4.52 1.10
CA ALA A 74 -3.47 -4.10 -0.09
C ALA A 74 -4.37 -4.09 -1.34
N LYS A 75 -5.23 -5.10 -1.53
CA LYS A 75 -6.20 -5.17 -2.66
C LYS A 75 -7.15 -3.97 -2.68
N ARG A 76 -7.59 -3.50 -1.50
CA ARG A 76 -8.49 -2.35 -1.37
C ARG A 76 -7.78 -1.00 -1.50
N SER A 77 -6.46 -0.96 -1.37
CA SER A 77 -5.70 0.28 -1.50
C SER A 77 -5.71 0.75 -2.95
N ARG A 78 -5.78 2.07 -3.14
CA ARG A 78 -5.66 2.68 -4.48
C ARG A 78 -4.22 2.70 -4.98
N SER A 79 -3.25 2.56 -4.08
CA SER A 79 -1.83 2.61 -4.40
C SER A 79 -1.35 1.35 -5.15
N GLN A 80 -1.03 1.51 -6.44
CA GLN A 80 -0.37 0.45 -7.23
C GLN A 80 0.97 0.05 -6.59
N LYS A 81 1.70 1.02 -6.03
CA LYS A 81 2.96 0.78 -5.32
C LYS A 81 2.76 -0.15 -4.13
N LEU A 82 1.69 0.03 -3.34
CA LEU A 82 1.39 -0.86 -2.23
C LEU A 82 1.05 -2.27 -2.73
N ARG A 83 0.16 -2.39 -3.72
CA ARG A 83 -0.20 -3.69 -4.30
C ARG A 83 1.04 -4.44 -4.80
N HIS A 84 1.94 -3.74 -5.48
CA HIS A 84 3.20 -4.29 -5.96
C HIS A 84 4.11 -4.78 -4.83
N ILE A 85 4.36 -3.95 -3.81
CA ILE A 85 5.18 -4.33 -2.65
C ILE A 85 4.57 -5.54 -1.93
N THR A 86 3.25 -5.56 -1.75
CA THR A 86 2.56 -6.69 -1.12
C THR A 86 2.67 -7.97 -1.95
N ALA A 87 2.52 -7.89 -3.27
CA ALA A 87 2.71 -9.04 -4.16
C ALA A 87 4.14 -9.59 -4.06
N GLN A 88 5.15 -8.71 -4.07
CA GLN A 88 6.55 -9.10 -3.90
C GLN A 88 6.79 -9.80 -2.56
N LEU A 89 6.19 -9.31 -1.47
CA LEU A 89 6.26 -9.96 -0.15
C LEU A 89 5.63 -11.36 -0.18
N CYS A 90 4.45 -11.52 -0.80
CA CYS A 90 3.81 -12.83 -0.95
C CYS A 90 4.72 -13.83 -1.70
N LEU A 91 5.35 -13.40 -2.80
CA LEU A 91 6.27 -14.25 -3.56
C LEU A 91 7.54 -14.58 -2.78
N THR A 92 8.08 -13.62 -2.03
CA THR A 92 9.26 -13.83 -1.17
C THR A 92 8.96 -14.86 -0.09
N LEU A 93 7.84 -14.71 0.62
CA LEU A 93 7.40 -15.67 1.64
C LEU A 93 7.24 -17.07 1.09
N LEU A 94 6.72 -17.21 -0.13
CA LEU A 94 6.58 -18.48 -0.81
C LEU A 94 7.94 -19.13 -1.09
N ILE A 95 8.90 -18.37 -1.62
CA ILE A 95 10.24 -18.90 -1.91
C ILE A 95 10.94 -19.35 -0.63
N GLU A 96 10.90 -18.52 0.42
CA GLU A 96 11.60 -18.77 1.67
C GLU A 96 10.98 -19.88 2.53
N ASN A 97 9.67 -20.11 2.39
CA ASN A 97 8.91 -21.00 3.28
C ASN A 97 8.12 -22.09 2.56
N SER A 98 8.43 -22.36 1.29
CA SER A 98 7.76 -23.39 0.47
C SER A 98 7.69 -24.79 1.12
N GLN A 99 8.66 -25.14 1.97
CA GLN A 99 8.69 -26.42 2.69
C GLN A 99 8.05 -26.38 4.07
N LYS A 100 7.71 -25.20 4.60
CA LYS A 100 7.24 -24.99 5.97
C LYS A 100 5.77 -24.58 6.05
N LEU A 101 5.25 -23.93 5.01
CA LEU A 101 3.86 -23.49 4.97
C LEU A 101 2.95 -24.61 4.46
N PRO A 102 1.70 -24.68 4.95
CA PRO A 102 0.69 -25.55 4.38
C PRO A 102 0.51 -25.28 2.87
N PRO A 103 0.33 -26.32 2.04
CA PRO A 103 0.11 -26.17 0.60
C PRO A 103 -1.02 -25.19 0.25
N GLU A 104 -2.07 -25.15 1.06
CA GLU A 104 -3.21 -24.25 0.88
C GLU A 104 -2.80 -22.79 1.00
N LEU A 105 -1.94 -22.47 1.99
CA LEU A 105 -1.43 -21.13 2.20
C LEU A 105 -0.48 -20.72 1.08
N LEU A 106 0.34 -21.65 0.57
CA LEU A 106 1.17 -21.40 -0.61
C LEU A 106 0.30 -21.01 -1.80
N ILE A 107 -0.75 -21.79 -2.10
CA ILE A 107 -1.68 -21.48 -3.20
C ILE A 107 -2.36 -20.12 -3.00
N GLU A 108 -2.77 -19.78 -1.77
CA GLU A 108 -3.37 -18.48 -1.45
C GLU A 108 -2.39 -17.32 -1.70
N LEU A 109 -1.12 -17.46 -1.31
CA LEU A 109 -0.08 -16.45 -1.53
C LEU A 109 0.18 -16.24 -3.02
N VAL A 110 0.26 -17.32 -3.79
CA VAL A 110 0.46 -17.28 -5.26
C VAL A 110 -0.67 -16.54 -5.95
N ARG A 111 -1.92 -16.95 -5.68
CA ARG A 111 -3.11 -16.32 -6.26
C ARG A 111 -3.22 -14.87 -5.85
N SER A 112 -2.93 -14.57 -4.59
CA SER A 112 -2.99 -13.21 -4.07
C SER A 112 -1.95 -12.29 -4.69
N ALA A 113 -0.72 -12.77 -4.92
CA ALA A 113 0.29 -12.01 -5.64
C ALA A 113 -0.17 -11.67 -7.06
N TYR A 114 -0.70 -12.67 -7.77
CA TYR A 114 -1.26 -12.47 -9.12
C TYR A 114 -2.43 -11.48 -9.13
N GLU A 115 -3.39 -11.61 -8.22
CA GLU A 115 -4.53 -10.69 -8.13
C GLU A 115 -4.13 -9.25 -7.77
N LEU A 116 -3.06 -9.09 -6.98
CA LEU A 116 -2.54 -7.77 -6.61
C LEU A 116 -1.79 -7.11 -7.78
N CYS A 117 -1.05 -7.89 -8.57
CA CYS A 117 -0.19 -7.38 -9.61
C CYS A 117 -0.06 -8.39 -10.77
N PRO A 118 -1.10 -8.51 -11.62
CA PRO A 118 -1.13 -9.54 -12.67
C PRO A 118 -0.18 -9.21 -13.83
N ASP A 119 -0.04 -7.93 -14.14
CA ASP A 119 0.69 -7.45 -15.33
C ASP A 119 2.16 -7.08 -15.05
N ALA A 120 2.64 -7.28 -13.82
CA ALA A 120 4.03 -6.97 -13.45
C ALA A 120 5.01 -7.86 -14.24
N PRO A 121 5.82 -7.30 -15.16
CA PRO A 121 6.74 -8.08 -15.99
C PRO A 121 7.71 -8.94 -15.17
N GLU A 122 8.17 -8.43 -14.03
CA GLU A 122 9.09 -9.09 -13.11
C GLU A 122 8.48 -10.32 -12.41
N PHE A 123 7.16 -10.41 -12.28
CA PHE A 123 6.49 -11.55 -11.66
C PHE A 123 6.03 -12.59 -12.67
N ARG A 124 6.04 -12.26 -13.96
CA ARG A 124 5.49 -13.11 -15.04
C ARG A 124 6.13 -14.50 -15.07
N GLU A 125 7.45 -14.58 -14.94
CA GLU A 125 8.15 -15.87 -14.95
C GLU A 125 7.80 -16.71 -13.70
N VAL A 126 7.62 -16.06 -12.56
CA VAL A 126 7.16 -16.74 -11.32
C VAL A 126 5.75 -17.29 -11.50
N TYR A 127 4.85 -16.53 -12.12
CA TYR A 127 3.47 -16.97 -12.38
C TYR A 127 3.39 -18.15 -13.36
N LYS A 128 4.25 -18.18 -14.38
CA LYS A 128 4.35 -19.34 -15.29
C LYS A 128 4.89 -20.58 -14.59
N LEU A 129 5.95 -20.43 -13.79
CA LEU A 129 6.54 -21.55 -13.03
C LEU A 129 5.55 -22.19 -12.06
N LEU A 130 4.62 -21.39 -11.55
CA LEU A 130 3.58 -21.82 -10.62
C LEU A 130 2.26 -22.19 -11.32
N HIS A 131 2.26 -22.29 -12.66
CA HIS A 131 1.11 -22.66 -13.48
C HIS A 131 -0.15 -21.81 -13.24
N ILE A 132 0.02 -20.51 -12.95
CA ILE A 132 -1.10 -19.56 -12.85
C ILE A 132 -1.54 -19.10 -14.24
N ILE A 133 -0.57 -18.85 -15.12
CA ILE A 133 -0.72 -18.37 -16.51
C ILE A 133 0.13 -19.19 -17.47
#